data_AF-A0AAN6V6S7-F1
#
_entry.id   AF-A0AAN6V6S7-F1
#
_cell.length_a   1.000
_cell.length_b   1.000
_cell.length_c   1.000
_cell.angle_alpha   90.00
_cell.angle_beta   90.00
_cell.angle_gamma   90.00
#
_symmetry.space_group_name_H-M   'P 1'
#
loop_
_entity.id
_entity.type
_entity.pdbx_description
1 polymer ?
#
loop_
_entity_poly.entity_id
_entity_poly.type
_entity_poly.pdbx_seq_one_letter_code
_entity_poly.pdbx_strand_id
1 'polypeptide(L)'
;MASQADFRDRQFLAVIGDEDSVTGLLLAGIGHVTAPPDNQKNFLVVDAKTDNSAIEAAFENFTTERKDIGIVLINQHVADRIRNRIDTYTQAFPTVLEIPSKDHPYDPEKDSVLRRVRRLFGE
;
A
#
# COMPACT_ATOMS: atom_id res chain seq x y z
N MET A 1 12.85 2.26 -17.78
CA MET A 1 12.26 0.92 -17.94
C MET A 1 12.80 0.07 -16.80
N ALA A 2 11.94 -0.55 -15.98
CA ALA A 2 12.37 -1.41 -14.88
C ALA A 2 13.11 -2.64 -15.44
N SER A 3 14.22 -3.00 -14.82
CA SER A 3 15.08 -4.11 -15.26
C SER A 3 14.59 -5.44 -14.68
N GLN A 4 14.86 -6.56 -15.36
CA GLN A 4 14.45 -7.90 -14.89
C GLN A 4 14.99 -8.26 -13.48
N ALA A 5 16.04 -7.58 -13.02
CA ALA A 5 16.59 -7.70 -11.68
C ALA A 5 15.68 -7.07 -10.60
N ASP A 6 14.96 -5.99 -10.92
CA ASP A 6 14.09 -5.28 -9.97
C ASP A 6 12.90 -6.14 -9.49
N PHE A 7 12.62 -7.26 -10.16
CA PHE A 7 11.50 -8.16 -9.87
C PHE A 7 11.89 -9.34 -8.97
N ARG A 8 13.16 -9.79 -8.97
CA ARG A 8 13.56 -11.02 -8.27
C ARG A 8 13.50 -10.89 -6.74
N ASP A 9 13.79 -9.69 -6.26
CA ASP A 9 13.95 -9.44 -4.82
C ASP A 9 12.65 -8.95 -4.16
N ARG A 10 11.63 -8.60 -4.95
CA ARG A 10 10.32 -8.09 -4.48
C ARG A 10 9.35 -9.22 -4.18
N GLN A 11 9.53 -9.84 -3.03
CA GLN A 11 8.81 -11.07 -2.65
C GLN A 11 7.66 -10.84 -1.67
N PHE A 12 7.60 -9.67 -1.03
CA PHE A 12 6.63 -9.41 0.03
C PHE A 12 5.48 -8.50 -0.40
N LEU A 13 4.33 -8.74 0.21
CA LEU A 13 3.20 -7.82 0.24
C LEU A 13 3.33 -6.95 1.49
N ALA A 14 2.97 -5.68 1.41
CA ALA A 14 2.82 -4.82 2.58
C ALA A 14 1.38 -4.33 2.72
N VAL A 15 0.96 -4.01 3.94
CA VAL A 15 -0.42 -3.59 4.23
C VAL A 15 -0.48 -2.32 5.05
N ILE A 16 -1.33 -1.39 4.67
CA ILE A 16 -1.72 -0.23 5.49
C ILE A 16 -3.24 -0.22 5.58
N GLY A 17 -3.80 -0.52 6.75
CA GLY A 17 -5.24 -0.72 6.83
C GLY A 17 -5.80 -0.77 8.24
N ASP A 18 -7.12 -0.87 8.33
CA ASP A 18 -7.81 -1.07 9.61
C ASP A 18 -7.51 -2.43 10.24
N GLU A 19 -7.85 -2.57 11.51
CA GLU A 19 -7.55 -3.76 12.32
C GLU A 19 -8.13 -5.04 11.70
N ASP A 20 -9.36 -4.97 11.19
CA ASP A 20 -10.04 -6.12 10.58
C ASP A 20 -9.34 -6.55 9.28
N SER A 21 -8.98 -5.60 8.40
CA SER A 21 -8.29 -5.87 7.14
C SER A 21 -6.87 -6.43 7.37
N VAL A 22 -6.10 -5.80 8.27
CA VAL A 22 -4.73 -6.24 8.57
C VAL A 22 -4.75 -7.61 9.22
N THR A 23 -5.64 -7.85 10.19
CA THR A 23 -5.78 -9.17 10.84
C THR A 23 -6.10 -10.25 9.83
N GLY A 24 -7.08 -10.02 8.94
CA GLY A 24 -7.45 -11.00 7.91
C GLY A 24 -6.29 -11.33 6.96
N LEU A 25 -5.52 -10.32 6.55
CA LEU A 25 -4.37 -10.52 5.68
C LEU A 25 -3.19 -11.21 6.39
N LEU A 26 -2.96 -10.91 7.67
CA LEU A 26 -1.96 -11.61 8.48
C LEU A 26 -2.31 -13.10 8.63
N LEU A 27 -3.59 -13.45 8.80
CA LEU A 27 -4.05 -14.85 8.82
C LEU A 27 -3.80 -15.57 7.49
N ALA A 28 -3.82 -14.86 6.36
CA ALA A 28 -3.44 -15.41 5.06
C ALA A 28 -1.92 -15.66 4.92
N GLY A 29 -1.12 -15.28 5.92
CA GLY A 29 0.31 -15.60 5.99
C GLY A 29 1.23 -14.56 5.34
N ILE A 30 0.75 -13.35 5.05
CA ILE A 30 1.57 -12.32 4.39
C ILE A 30 2.46 -11.54 5.36
N GLY A 31 2.24 -11.67 6.67
CA GLY A 31 2.98 -10.95 7.69
C GLY A 31 4.45 -11.34 7.74
N HIS A 32 5.33 -10.36 7.68
CA HIS A 32 6.78 -10.54 7.73
C HIS A 32 7.44 -9.45 8.59
N VAL A 33 8.44 -9.86 9.36
CA VAL A 33 9.31 -8.97 10.13
C VAL A 33 10.73 -9.19 9.65
N THR A 34 11.42 -8.12 9.24
CA THR A 34 12.80 -8.24 8.78
C THR A 34 13.71 -8.71 9.91
N ALA A 35 14.81 -9.38 9.54
CA ALA A 35 15.78 -9.84 10.51
C ALA A 35 16.44 -8.66 11.25
N PRO A 36 16.98 -8.87 12.46
CA PRO A 36 17.77 -7.86 13.16
C PRO A 36 18.90 -7.31 12.27
N PRO A 37 19.24 -6.01 12.37
CA PRO A 37 18.84 -5.08 13.44
C PRO A 37 17.53 -4.31 13.20
N ASP A 38 17.03 -4.25 11.96
CA ASP A 38 15.97 -3.30 11.59
C ASP A 38 14.59 -3.66 12.18
N ASN A 39 14.27 -4.95 12.29
CA ASN A 39 13.02 -5.46 12.88
C ASN A 39 11.75 -4.77 12.32
N GLN A 40 11.74 -4.46 11.03
CA GLN A 40 10.66 -3.74 10.37
C GLN A 40 9.53 -4.68 9.98
N LYS A 41 8.31 -4.31 10.33
CA LYS A 41 7.07 -4.99 9.91
C LYS A 41 6.68 -4.55 8.51
N ASN A 42 6.07 -5.44 7.73
CA ASN A 42 5.45 -5.10 6.45
C ASN A 42 3.96 -4.72 6.59
N PHE A 43 3.51 -4.31 7.77
CA PHE A 43 2.12 -3.89 7.97
C PHE A 43 2.02 -2.74 8.97
N LEU A 44 1.03 -1.88 8.76
CA LEU A 44 0.60 -0.84 9.68
C LEU A 44 -0.91 -0.97 9.91
N VAL A 45 -1.30 -1.11 11.18
CA VAL A 45 -2.70 -1.00 11.60
C VAL A 45 -3.01 0.47 11.81
N VAL A 46 -4.09 0.94 11.17
CA VAL A 46 -4.55 2.32 11.20
C VAL A 46 -5.88 2.37 11.95
N ASP A 47 -5.91 3.16 13.01
CA ASP A 47 -7.11 3.48 13.77
C ASP A 47 -7.45 4.98 13.67
N ALA A 48 -8.50 5.40 14.36
CA ALA A 48 -8.93 6.80 14.41
C ALA A 48 -7.93 7.74 15.10
N LYS A 49 -6.96 7.20 15.85
CA LYS A 49 -5.94 7.96 16.60
C LYS A 49 -4.61 8.03 15.85
N THR A 50 -4.44 7.20 14.82
CA THR A 50 -3.22 7.13 14.01
C THR A 50 -3.08 8.42 13.23
N ASP A 51 -1.97 9.13 13.38
CA ASP A 51 -1.72 10.39 12.69
C ASP A 51 -1.46 10.19 11.18
N ASN A 52 -1.83 11.18 10.37
CA ASN A 52 -1.56 11.15 8.92
C ASN A 52 -0.05 11.01 8.63
N SER A 53 0.80 11.65 9.43
CA SER A 53 2.26 11.57 9.28
C SER A 53 2.80 10.15 9.44
N ALA A 54 2.20 9.33 10.33
CA ALA A 54 2.58 7.94 10.50
C ALA A 54 2.20 7.09 9.27
N ILE A 55 1.05 7.37 8.68
CA ILE A 55 0.58 6.71 7.45
C ILE A 55 1.50 7.07 6.28
N GLU A 56 1.86 8.35 6.14
CA GLU A 56 2.79 8.82 5.11
C GLU A 56 4.17 8.19 5.26
N ALA A 57 4.71 8.13 6.48
CA ALA A 57 6.00 7.52 6.76
C ALA A 57 6.00 6.02 6.45
N ALA A 58 4.94 5.29 6.81
CA ALA A 58 4.80 3.88 6.48
C ALA A 58 4.67 3.65 4.96
N PHE A 59 3.89 4.49 4.28
CA PHE A 59 3.77 4.44 2.83
C PHE A 59 5.14 4.64 2.17
N GLU A 60 5.89 5.68 2.55
CA GLU A 60 7.20 5.98 2.00
C GLU A 60 8.24 4.88 2.30
N ASN A 61 8.24 4.34 3.52
CA ASN A 61 9.08 3.19 3.86
C ASN A 61 8.78 1.99 2.96
N PHE A 62 7.51 1.66 2.76
CA PHE A 62 7.12 0.53 1.92
C PHE A 62 7.35 0.75 0.43
N THR A 63 7.26 1.99 -0.06
CA THR A 63 7.43 2.28 -1.49
C THR A 63 8.86 2.56 -1.90
N THR A 64 9.65 3.18 -1.03
CA THR A 64 10.94 3.80 -1.39
C THR A 64 12.10 3.14 -0.67
N GLU A 65 11.98 2.90 0.64
CA GLU A 65 13.09 2.40 1.46
C GLU A 65 13.24 0.88 1.33
N ARG A 66 12.11 0.15 1.36
CA ARG A 66 12.08 -1.31 1.26
C ARG A 66 12.02 -1.81 -0.18
N LYS A 67 13.13 -2.41 -0.62
CA LYS A 67 13.29 -2.97 -1.98
C LYS A 67 12.70 -4.36 -2.17
N ASP A 68 12.29 -5.01 -1.10
CA ASP A 68 11.76 -6.37 -1.08
C ASP A 68 10.22 -6.44 -1.11
N ILE A 69 9.56 -5.28 -1.10
CA ILE A 69 8.11 -5.17 -1.25
C ILE A 69 7.78 -5.07 -2.75
N GLY A 70 6.85 -5.92 -3.19
CA GLY A 70 6.32 -5.93 -4.55
C GLY A 70 4.98 -5.23 -4.69
N ILE A 71 4.11 -5.35 -3.68
CA ILE A 71 2.76 -4.78 -3.69
C ILE A 71 2.46 -4.18 -2.31
N VAL A 72 1.89 -2.98 -2.30
CA VAL A 72 1.34 -2.33 -1.11
C VAL A 72 -0.18 -2.34 -1.20
N LEU A 73 -0.83 -3.08 -0.31
CA LEU A 73 -2.27 -3.06 -0.13
C LEU A 73 -2.61 -1.94 0.84
N ILE A 74 -3.52 -1.05 0.46
CA ILE A 74 -3.98 0.03 1.33
C ILE A 74 -5.50 0.11 1.30
N ASN A 75 -6.16 0.23 2.46
CA ASN A 75 -7.60 0.47 2.43
C ASN A 75 -7.88 1.84 1.79
N GLN A 76 -8.87 1.91 0.90
CA GLN A 76 -9.18 3.14 0.16
C GLN A 76 -9.49 4.34 1.08
N HIS A 77 -10.20 4.13 2.19
CA HIS A 77 -10.49 5.19 3.14
C HIS A 77 -9.24 5.71 3.87
N VAL A 78 -8.19 4.88 4.02
CA VAL A 78 -6.89 5.29 4.54
C VAL A 78 -6.10 6.03 3.47
N ALA A 79 -6.14 5.54 2.23
CA ALA A 79 -5.52 6.18 1.08
C ALA A 79 -6.01 7.62 0.87
N ASP A 80 -7.31 7.87 1.09
CA ASP A 80 -7.92 9.21 1.03
C ASP A 80 -7.25 10.21 1.98
N ARG A 81 -6.74 9.76 3.14
CA ARG A 81 -6.07 10.64 4.14
C ARG A 81 -4.72 11.16 3.65
N ILE A 82 -4.07 10.44 2.75
CA ILE A 82 -2.74 10.75 2.19
C ILE A 82 -2.77 10.84 0.66
N ARG A 83 -3.93 11.20 0.09
CA ARG A 83 -4.22 11.15 -1.35
C ARG A 83 -3.14 11.81 -2.20
N ASN A 84 -2.61 12.95 -1.75
CA ASN A 84 -1.52 13.66 -2.44
C ASN A 84 -0.26 12.80 -2.62
N ARG A 85 0.12 11.99 -1.62
CA ARG A 85 1.30 11.12 -1.69
C ARG A 85 1.07 9.95 -2.63
N ILE A 86 -0.13 9.37 -2.61
CA ILE A 86 -0.52 8.26 -3.51
C ILE A 86 -0.56 8.72 -4.96
N ASP A 87 -1.22 9.84 -5.25
CA ASP A 87 -1.33 10.36 -6.62
C ASP A 87 0.02 10.82 -7.20
N THR A 88 0.96 11.24 -6.34
CA THR A 88 2.33 11.60 -6.75
C THR A 88 3.19 10.35 -7.03
N TYR A 89 2.84 9.20 -6.46
CA TYR A 89 3.58 7.96 -6.65
C TYR A 89 3.26 7.36 -8.04
N THR A 90 4.23 7.46 -8.95
CA THR A 90 4.07 7.03 -10.36
C THR A 90 4.96 5.85 -10.75
N GLN A 91 5.74 5.34 -9.82
CA GLN A 91 6.60 4.19 -10.04
C GLN A 91 5.75 2.92 -10.19
N ALA A 92 6.21 1.98 -11.02
CA ALA A 92 5.52 0.71 -11.21
C ALA A 92 5.68 -0.24 -10.01
N PHE A 93 6.78 -0.10 -9.27
CA PHE A 93 7.13 -0.98 -8.16
C PHE A 93 7.60 -0.23 -6.90
N PRO A 94 7.07 -0.61 -5.72
CA PRO A 94 5.97 -1.56 -5.55
C PRO A 94 4.63 -1.04 -6.12
N THR A 95 3.79 -1.97 -6.58
CA THR A 95 2.45 -1.61 -7.06
C THR A 95 1.56 -1.28 -5.86
N VAL A 96 0.92 -0.12 -5.87
CA VAL A 96 -0.04 0.29 -4.83
C VAL A 96 -1.44 -0.11 -5.27
N LEU A 97 -2.17 -0.84 -4.42
CA LEU A 97 -3.53 -1.29 -4.68
C LEU A 97 -4.48 -0.85 -3.56
N GLU A 98 -5.49 -0.08 -3.93
CA GLU A 98 -6.56 0.35 -3.03
C GLU A 98 -7.61 -0.76 -2.88
N ILE A 99 -7.86 -1.22 -1.65
CA ILE A 99 -8.84 -2.26 -1.34
C ILE A 99 -9.99 -1.70 -0.49
N PRO A 100 -11.22 -2.26 -0.58
CA PRO A 100 -12.28 -1.93 0.36
C PRO A 100 -11.91 -2.33 1.78
N SER A 101 -12.68 -1.84 2.75
CA SER A 101 -12.66 -2.40 4.10
C SER A 101 -14.06 -2.85 4.51
N LYS A 102 -14.19 -3.45 5.68
CA LYS A 102 -15.46 -4.01 6.17
C LYS A 102 -16.59 -2.98 6.21
N ASP A 103 -16.29 -1.78 6.69
CA ASP A 103 -17.27 -0.71 6.87
C ASP A 103 -17.27 0.31 5.72
N HIS A 104 -16.23 0.29 4.87
CA HIS A 104 -16.02 1.26 3.80
C HIS A 104 -15.95 0.54 2.44
N PRO A 105 -17.07 0.55 1.66
CA PRO A 105 -17.09 -0.07 0.34
C PRO A 105 -16.15 0.67 -0.63
N TYR A 106 -15.73 -0.04 -1.68
CA TYR A 106 -14.85 0.51 -2.70
C TYR A 106 -15.60 1.48 -3.62
N ASP A 107 -15.03 2.67 -3.80
CA ASP A 107 -15.46 3.70 -4.73
C ASP A 107 -14.51 3.77 -5.94
N PRO A 108 -14.94 3.32 -7.14
CA PRO A 108 -14.13 3.35 -8.36
C PRO A 108 -13.70 4.75 -8.79
N GLU A 109 -14.41 5.81 -8.39
CA GLU A 109 -14.10 7.18 -8.79
C GLU A 109 -12.92 7.77 -8.04
N LYS A 110 -12.53 7.18 -6.91
CA LYS A 110 -11.41 7.63 -6.08
C LYS A 110 -10.09 6.95 -6.39
N ASP A 111 -10.13 5.82 -7.08
CA ASP A 111 -8.95 5.03 -7.37
C ASP A 111 -8.06 5.68 -8.45
N SER A 112 -6.79 5.88 -8.11
CA SER A 112 -5.79 6.51 -8.98
C SER A 112 -5.51 5.72 -10.26
N VAL A 113 -5.55 4.39 -10.21
CA VAL A 113 -5.32 3.49 -11.35
C VAL A 113 -6.51 3.56 -12.30
N LEU A 114 -7.74 3.45 -11.79
CA LEU A 114 -8.94 3.54 -12.64
C LEU A 114 -9.08 4.91 -13.28
N ARG A 115 -8.79 6.00 -12.57
CA ARG A 115 -8.74 7.35 -13.15
C ARG A 115 -7.75 7.42 -14.32
N ARG A 116 -6.58 6.80 -14.19
CA ARG A 116 -5.58 6.76 -15.26
C ARG A 116 -6.05 5.94 -16.46
N VAL A 117 -6.73 4.82 -16.21
CA VAL A 117 -7.34 3.99 -17.26
C VAL A 117 -8.44 4.76 -18.01
N ARG A 118 -9.38 5.41 -17.30
CA ARG A 118 -10.44 6.22 -17.93
C ARG A 118 -9.89 7.32 -18.83
N ARG A 119 -8.89 8.07 -18.34
CA ARG A 119 -8.17 9.09 -19.15
C ARG A 119 -7.54 8.52 -20.42
N LEU A 120 -7.04 7.29 -20.40
CA LEU A 120 -6.47 6.62 -21.58
C LEU A 120 -7.55 6.19 -22.59
N PHE A 121 -8.74 5.85 -22.11
CA PHE A 121 -9.89 5.46 -22.93
C PHE A 121 -10.78 6.64 -23.37
N GLY A 122 -10.44 7.87 -22.97
CA GLY A 122 -11.13 9.08 -23.44
C GLY A 122 -12.45 9.39 -22.71
N GLU A 123 -12.63 8.85 -21.50
CA GLU A 123 -13.68 9.26 -20.56
C GLU A 123 -13.10 10.13 -19.43
#